data_AF-A0A818GSS2-F1
#
_entry.id   AF-A0A818GSS2-F1
#
_cell.length_a   1.000
_cell.length_b   1.000
_cell.length_c   1.000
_cell.angle_alpha   90.00
_cell.angle_beta   90.00
_cell.angle_gamma   90.00
#
_symmetry.space_group_name_H-M   'P 1'
#
loop_
_entity.id
_entity.type
_entity.pdbx_description
1 polymer ?
#
loop_
_entity_poly.entity_id
_entity_poly.type
_entity_poly.pdbx_seq_one_letter_code
_entity_poly.pdbx_strand_id
1 'polypeptide(L)'
;MLGCRKSESAEAIIRDCFNRSHAVNCAVGQGIYFATQAMISHGYTQPDANRLRHMFMARVLIGRTTGGSPSTRICPPGFDTTGGENVFVTYHDAQAYGEYLIVYK
;
A
#
# COMPACT_ATOMS: atom_id res chain seq x y z
N MET A 1 -6.44 -1.81 -1.42
CA MET A 1 -5.91 -2.97 -0.66
C MET A 1 -4.39 -2.98 -0.71
N LEU A 2 -3.74 -3.33 0.40
CA LEU A 2 -2.28 -3.52 0.50
C LEU A 2 -2.01 -4.98 0.87
N GLY A 3 -1.15 -5.65 0.10
CA GLY A 3 -0.69 -7.01 0.42
C GLY A 3 0.53 -6.99 1.34
N CYS A 4 0.54 -7.83 2.37
CA CYS A 4 1.69 -7.98 3.27
C CYS A 4 2.58 -9.16 2.82
N ARG A 5 3.88 -8.91 2.66
CA ARG A 5 4.86 -9.97 2.34
C ARG A 5 5.28 -10.79 3.56
N LYS A 6 5.07 -10.31 4.78
CA LYS A 6 5.34 -11.03 6.02
C LYS A 6 4.19 -10.82 6.99
N SER A 7 3.90 -11.81 7.82
CA SER A 7 2.90 -11.69 8.91
C SER A 7 3.28 -10.60 9.90
N GLU A 8 4.57 -10.47 10.23
CA GLU A 8 5.13 -9.40 11.09
C GLU A 8 4.83 -7.99 10.53
N SER A 9 4.67 -7.85 9.20
CA SER A 9 4.30 -6.57 8.60
C SER A 9 2.86 -6.17 8.92
N ALA A 10 1.96 -7.14 9.15
CA ALA A 10 0.57 -6.84 9.50
C ALA A 10 0.45 -6.30 10.92
N GLU A 11 1.16 -6.90 11.89
CA GLU A 11 1.21 -6.40 13.27
C GLU A 11 1.80 -4.99 13.35
N ALA A 12 2.88 -4.73 12.60
CA ALA A 12 3.47 -3.40 12.51
C ALA A 12 2.48 -2.35 11.97
N ILE A 13 1.72 -2.68 10.93
CA ILE A 13 0.70 -1.78 10.37
C ILE A 13 -0.46 -1.55 11.34
N ILE A 14 -0.87 -2.58 12.09
CA ILE A 14 -1.93 -2.46 13.11
C ILE A 14 -1.49 -1.51 14.23
N ARG A 15 -0.22 -1.59 14.65
CA ARG A 15 0.29 -0.78 15.77
C ARG A 15 0.67 0.64 15.35
N ASP A 16 1.38 0.76 14.23
CA ASP A 16 2.10 1.98 13.84
C ASP A 16 1.50 2.64 12.57
N CYS A 17 0.31 2.20 12.13
CA CYS A 17 -0.33 2.59 10.88
C CYS A 17 0.51 2.25 9.64
N PHE A 18 0.08 2.71 8.47
CA PHE A 18 0.86 2.58 7.24
C PHE A 18 2.06 3.53 7.29
N ASN A 19 3.24 3.01 7.63
CA ASN A 19 4.46 3.79 7.75
C ASN A 19 5.36 3.66 6.52
N ARG A 20 5.77 4.80 5.95
CA ARG A 20 6.68 4.87 4.81
C ARG A 20 8.08 4.29 5.05
N SER A 21 8.49 4.05 6.30
CA SER A 21 9.73 3.32 6.61
C SER A 21 9.71 1.88 6.04
N HIS A 22 8.51 1.34 5.82
CA HIS A 22 8.27 0.05 5.16
C HIS A 22 7.88 0.21 3.69
N ALA A 23 7.97 1.43 3.13
CA ALA A 23 7.68 1.67 1.73
C ALA A 23 8.64 0.89 0.83
N VAL A 24 8.12 0.43 -0.29
CA VAL A 24 8.88 -0.27 -1.32
C VAL A 24 9.16 0.71 -2.46
N ASN A 25 10.36 0.64 -3.02
CA ASN A 25 10.68 1.34 -4.26
C ASN A 25 10.02 0.57 -5.42
N CYS A 26 9.19 1.22 -6.21
CA CYS A 26 8.59 0.60 -7.40
C CYS A 26 8.49 1.58 -8.56
N ALA A 27 7.87 1.13 -9.66
CA ALA A 27 7.85 1.81 -10.96
C ALA A 27 7.30 3.25 -10.91
N VAL A 28 6.39 3.54 -9.98
CA VAL A 28 5.65 4.81 -9.92
C VAL A 28 5.91 5.62 -8.65
N GLY A 29 6.86 5.22 -7.79
CA GLY A 29 7.19 6.00 -6.60
C GLY A 29 7.93 5.24 -5.50
N GLN A 30 8.25 5.97 -4.44
CA GLN A 30 8.79 5.44 -3.18
C GLN A 30 7.76 5.73 -2.07
N GLY A 31 6.77 4.86 -1.95
CA GLY A 31 5.65 5.07 -1.04
C GLY A 31 4.86 3.78 -0.80
N ILE A 32 3.64 3.95 -0.29
CA ILE A 32 2.77 2.83 0.08
C ILE A 32 1.75 2.59 -1.02
N TYR A 33 1.70 1.36 -1.52
CA TYR A 33 0.95 0.96 -2.69
C TYR A 33 -0.41 0.38 -2.33
N PHE A 34 -1.46 0.95 -2.90
CA PHE A 34 -2.81 0.46 -2.74
C PHE A 34 -3.40 0.09 -4.09
N ALA A 35 -3.88 -1.14 -4.21
CA ALA A 35 -4.60 -1.58 -5.39
C ALA A 35 -6.12 -1.49 -5.20
N THR A 36 -6.86 -1.15 -6.26
CA THR A 36 -8.33 -1.16 -6.26
C THR A 36 -8.90 -2.58 -6.27
N GLN A 37 -8.17 -3.52 -6.88
CA GLN A 37 -8.58 -4.92 -7.03
C GLN A 37 -7.78 -5.85 -6.13
N ALA A 38 -8.46 -6.80 -5.47
CA ALA A 38 -7.83 -7.73 -4.52
C ALA A 38 -6.80 -8.62 -5.21
N MET A 39 -7.06 -9.02 -6.45
CA MET A 39 -6.16 -9.87 -7.24
C MET A 39 -4.79 -9.24 -7.45
N ILE A 40 -4.73 -7.92 -7.65
CA ILE A 40 -3.47 -7.20 -7.77
C ILE A 40 -2.73 -7.26 -6.42
N SER A 41 -3.41 -6.91 -5.32
CA SER A 41 -2.81 -7.00 -3.97
C SER A 41 -2.38 -8.42 -3.60
N HIS A 42 -3.10 -9.45 -4.05
CA HIS A 42 -2.75 -10.86 -3.82
C HIS A 42 -1.36 -11.20 -4.36
N GLY A 43 -1.02 -10.71 -5.56
CA GLY A 43 0.31 -10.87 -6.15
C GLY A 43 1.45 -10.28 -5.32
N TYR A 44 1.14 -9.39 -4.38
CA TYR A 44 2.09 -8.79 -3.44
C TYR A 44 2.03 -9.39 -2.03
N THR A 45 1.18 -10.38 -1.79
CA THR A 45 1.17 -11.16 -0.53
C THR A 45 2.10 -12.36 -0.62
N GLN A 46 2.68 -12.77 0.51
CA GLN A 46 3.33 -14.08 0.62
C GLN A 46 2.64 -14.90 1.72
N PRO A 47 2.47 -16.21 1.50
CA PRO A 47 1.95 -17.09 2.54
C PRO A 47 2.94 -17.19 3.69
N ASP A 48 2.44 -17.13 4.92
CA ASP A 48 3.21 -17.38 6.14
C ASP A 48 3.47 -18.88 6.35
N ALA A 49 4.06 -19.24 7.50
CA ALA A 49 4.35 -20.63 7.86
C ALA A 49 3.10 -21.53 7.88
N ASN A 50 1.91 -20.95 8.12
CA ASN A 50 0.63 -21.65 8.13
C ASN A 50 -0.07 -21.63 6.76
N ARG A 51 0.62 -21.16 5.71
CA ARG A 51 0.10 -20.92 4.36
C ARG A 51 -1.03 -19.88 4.32
N LEU A 52 -1.07 -18.97 5.28
CA LEU A 52 -2.04 -17.87 5.31
C LEU A 52 -1.42 -16.61 4.71
N ARG A 53 -2.25 -15.86 3.99
CA ARG A 53 -1.91 -14.57 3.39
C ARG A 53 -2.66 -13.47 4.11
N HIS A 54 -2.00 -12.34 4.25
CA HIS A 54 -2.49 -11.17 4.99
C HIS A 54 -2.65 -9.99 4.04
N MET A 55 -3.85 -9.42 3.98
CA MET A 55 -4.16 -8.28 3.12
C MET A 55 -4.99 -7.24 3.88
N PHE A 56 -4.61 -5.97 3.80
CA PHE A 56 -5.40 -4.89 4.35
C PHE A 56 -6.39 -4.34 3.33
N MET A 57 -7.65 -4.21 3.76
CA MET A 57 -8.61 -3.29 3.18
C MET A 57 -8.49 -1.96 3.91
N ALA A 58 -8.28 -0.89 3.16
CA ALA A 58 -7.97 0.42 3.72
C ALA A 58 -8.77 1.51 3.00
N ARG A 59 -9.14 2.55 3.75
CA ARG A 59 -9.65 3.81 3.22
C ARG A 59 -8.47 4.72 2.94
N VAL A 60 -8.33 5.16 1.70
CA VAL A 60 -7.16 5.91 1.25
C VAL A 60 -7.60 7.25 0.68
N LEU A 61 -6.98 8.33 1.13
CA LEU A 61 -7.19 9.68 0.60
C LEU A 61 -6.39 9.84 -0.70
N ILE A 62 -7.01 9.50 -1.83
CA ILE A 62 -6.35 9.54 -3.14
C ILE A 62 -6.13 10.96 -3.65
N GLY A 63 -7.10 11.85 -3.46
CA GLY A 63 -7.02 13.23 -3.93
C GLY A 63 -6.74 13.33 -5.44
N ARG A 64 -5.90 14.28 -5.84
CA ARG A 64 -5.44 14.46 -7.22
C ARG A 64 -4.26 13.52 -7.48
N THR A 65 -4.38 12.69 -8.52
CA THR A 65 -3.31 11.75 -8.91
C THR A 65 -2.55 12.25 -10.14
N THR A 66 -1.27 11.90 -10.22
CA THR A 66 -0.42 12.12 -11.40
C THR A 66 0.42 10.90 -11.73
N GLY A 67 1.04 10.89 -12.90
CA GLY A 67 2.05 9.89 -13.23
C GLY A 67 3.25 10.00 -12.27
N GLY A 68 3.75 8.86 -11.79
CA GLY A 68 4.93 8.80 -10.94
C GLY A 68 6.11 8.12 -11.64
N SER A 69 7.29 8.24 -11.04
CA SER A 69 8.51 7.55 -11.47
C SER A 69 9.18 6.87 -10.27
N PRO A 70 10.15 5.96 -10.49
CA PRO A 70 10.84 5.28 -9.39
C PRO A 70 11.63 6.22 -8.47
N SER A 71 11.94 7.44 -8.94
CA SER A 71 12.62 8.47 -8.15
C SER A 71 11.65 9.39 -7.40
N THR A 72 10.33 9.28 -7.61
CA THR A 72 9.33 10.10 -6.93
C THR A 72 9.22 9.72 -5.46
N ARG A 73 9.72 10.58 -4.57
CA ARG A 73 9.65 10.42 -3.10
C ARG A 73 8.50 11.19 -2.44
N ILE A 74 7.98 12.19 -3.13
CA ILE A 74 6.90 13.08 -2.71
C ILE A 74 6.14 13.45 -3.98
N CYS A 75 4.82 13.64 -3.89
CA CYS A 75 4.03 14.11 -5.03
C CYS A 75 4.46 15.49 -5.51
N PRO A 76 4.37 15.77 -6.83
CA PRO A 76 4.51 17.13 -7.35
C PRO A 76 3.47 18.08 -6.73
N PRO A 77 3.75 19.41 -6.69
CA PRO A 77 2.81 20.38 -6.17
C PRO A 77 1.43 20.28 -6.82
N GLY A 78 0.36 20.25 -6.01
CA GLY A 78 -1.02 20.15 -6.47
C GLY A 78 -1.53 18.73 -6.71
N PHE A 79 -0.73 17.70 -6.37
CA PHE A 79 -1.12 16.30 -6.39
C PHE A 79 -0.89 15.64 -5.04
N ASP A 80 -1.74 14.67 -4.71
CA ASP A 80 -1.78 13.98 -3.42
C ASP A 80 -1.26 12.53 -3.52
N THR A 81 -1.40 11.92 -4.70
CA THR A 81 -0.93 10.56 -5.00
C THR A 81 -0.28 10.48 -6.37
N THR A 82 0.48 9.41 -6.59
CA THR A 82 0.89 9.00 -7.94
C THR A 82 0.29 7.65 -8.28
N GLY A 83 0.18 7.35 -9.57
CA GLY A 83 -0.30 6.05 -10.04
C GLY A 83 -1.29 6.17 -11.19
N GLY A 84 -2.29 5.29 -11.21
CA GLY A 84 -3.27 5.20 -12.28
C GLY A 84 -4.36 4.16 -12.00
N GLU A 85 -5.12 3.79 -13.03
CA GLU A 85 -6.41 3.08 -13.01
C GLU A 85 -6.64 2.08 -11.86
N ASN A 86 -5.65 1.26 -11.51
CA ASN A 86 -5.81 0.23 -10.49
C ASN A 86 -4.80 0.25 -9.34
N VAL A 87 -3.80 1.14 -9.34
CA VAL A 87 -2.76 1.20 -8.32
C VAL A 87 -2.40 2.65 -8.02
N PHE A 88 -2.43 3.00 -6.74
CA PHE A 88 -2.13 4.32 -6.23
C PHE A 88 -1.03 4.25 -5.17
N VAL A 89 -0.18 5.27 -5.14
CA VAL A 89 0.90 5.42 -4.17
C VAL A 89 0.61 6.64 -3.30
N THR A 90 0.67 6.42 -2.00
CA THR A 90 0.60 7.48 -0.99
C THR A 90 1.98 7.76 -0.42
N TYR A 91 2.18 9.00 0.03
CA TYR A 91 3.49 9.50 0.49
C TYR A 91 3.45 10.01 1.94
N HIS A 92 2.27 10.05 2.55
CA HIS A 92 2.06 10.47 3.93
C HIS A 92 1.44 9.34 4.76
N ASP A 93 1.95 9.11 5.97
CA ASP A 93 1.52 7.99 6.83
C ASP A 93 0.05 8.10 7.25
N ALA A 94 -0.46 9.33 7.41
CA ALA A 94 -1.86 9.59 7.76
C ALA A 94 -2.83 9.55 6.56
N GLN A 95 -2.36 9.22 5.36
CA GLN A 95 -3.16 9.26 4.13
C GLN A 95 -3.99 7.99 3.91
N ALA A 96 -3.75 6.95 4.71
CA ALA A 96 -4.48 5.70 4.64
C ALA A 96 -4.85 5.20 6.04
N TYR A 97 -6.05 4.65 6.17
CA TYR A 97 -6.56 4.03 7.38
C TYR A 97 -6.90 2.56 7.10
N GLY A 98 -6.22 1.64 7.78
CA GLY A 98 -6.46 0.21 7.66
C GLY A 98 -7.76 -0.15 8.37
N GLU A 99 -8.81 -0.45 7.61
CA GLU A 99 -10.14 -0.69 8.17
C GLU A 99 -10.33 -2.16 8.54
N TYR A 100 -9.78 -3.07 7.72
CA TYR A 100 -9.86 -4.51 7.96
C TYR A 100 -8.56 -5.20 7.59
N LEU A 101 -8.19 -6.22 8.39
CA LEU A 101 -7.20 -7.23 8.02
C LEU A 101 -7.93 -8.49 7.53
N ILE A 102 -7.70 -8.85 6.27
CA ILE A 102 -8.24 -10.05 5.64
C ILE A 102 -7.15 -11.13 5.68
N VAL A 103 -7.47 -12.28 6.27
CA VAL A 103 -6.61 -13.46 6.34
C VAL A 103 -7.24 -14.58 5.53
N TYR A 104 -6.52 -15.10 4.53
CA TYR A 104 -7.03 -16.09 3.58
C TYR A 104 -5.90 -17.02 3.08
N LYS A 105 -6.21 -17.99 2.22
CA LYS A 105 -5.24 -18.92 1.60
C LYS A 105 -5.05 -18.61 0.12
#